data_AF-A0A9W8BEE1-F1
#
_entry.id   AF-A0A9W8BEE1-F1
#
_cell.length_a   1.000
_cell.length_b   1.000
_cell.length_c   1.000
_cell.angle_alpha   90.00
_cell.angle_beta   90.00
_cell.angle_gamma   90.00
#
_symmetry.space_group_name_H-M   'P 1'
#
loop_
_entity.id
_entity.type
_entity.pdbx_description
1 polymer ?
#
loop_
_entity_poly.entity_id
_entity_poly.type
_entity_poly.pdbx_seq_one_letter_code
_entity_poly.pdbx_strand_id
1 'polypeptide(L)'
;MQFLVLMDLLGNVVLPSSVIFFYYLIIAQCIGSPVALPLLLMALTFVLQGLMILLTTQRVAYIYWMVIYILAIPVWNFIMPVYAFWRFDDFSWGKTRMVGPEDAKANFITEDERQALEPIPLMRWKDWMRDNLGLNDSHIWDTQQDQHRDHV
;
A
#
# COMPACT_ATOMS: atom_id res chain seq x y z
N MET A 1 4.62 3.95 -12.80
CA MET A 1 4.55 3.71 -11.34
C MET A 1 4.39 5.00 -10.53
N GLN A 2 5.03 6.09 -10.93
CA GLN A 2 5.01 7.38 -10.21
C GLN A 2 3.61 8.04 -10.12
N PHE A 3 2.73 7.80 -11.09
CA PHE A 3 1.37 8.36 -11.10
C PHE A 3 0.49 7.81 -9.96
N LEU A 4 0.56 6.51 -9.66
CA LEU A 4 -0.19 5.94 -8.53
C LEU A 4 0.33 6.46 -7.19
N VAL A 5 1.65 6.62 -7.06
CA VAL A 5 2.28 7.19 -5.85
C VAL A 5 1.85 8.64 -5.65
N LEU A 6 1.77 9.44 -6.73
CA LEU A 6 1.25 10.80 -6.67
C LEU A 6 -0.22 10.85 -6.24
N MET A 7 -1.06 9.97 -6.80
CA MET A 7 -2.48 9.89 -6.46
C MET A 7 -2.70 9.52 -4.98
N ASP A 8 -1.87 8.61 -4.45
CA ASP A 8 -1.92 8.18 -3.05
C ASP A 8 -1.44 9.29 -2.09
N LEU A 9 -0.37 10.01 -2.47
CA LEU A 9 0.10 11.18 -1.72
C LEU A 9 -0.97 12.28 -1.66
N LEU A 10 -1.64 12.55 -2.79
CA LEU A 10 -2.75 13.50 -2.85
C LEU A 10 -3.91 13.06 -1.95
N GLY A 11 -4.28 11.77 -1.98
CA GLY A 11 -5.32 11.22 -1.11
C GLY A 11 -5.03 11.40 0.38
N ASN A 12 -3.78 11.18 0.80
CA ASN A 12 -3.36 11.31 2.20
C ASN A 12 -3.26 12.77 2.67
N VAL A 13 -3.01 13.72 1.77
CA VAL A 13 -2.94 15.16 2.10
C VAL A 13 -4.31 15.83 2.11
N VAL A 14 -5.24 15.37 1.26
CA VAL A 14 -6.59 15.97 1.15
C VAL A 14 -7.39 15.86 2.45
N LEU A 15 -7.31 14.72 3.14
CA LEU A 15 -8.02 14.50 4.42
C LEU A 15 -7.62 15.50 5.52
N PRO A 16 -6.33 15.63 5.93
CA PRO A 16 -5.92 16.60 6.95
C PRO A 16 -6.10 18.05 6.47
N SER A 17 -5.92 18.34 5.18
CA SER A 17 -6.18 19.67 4.60
C SER A 17 -7.65 20.08 4.75
N SER A 18 -8.58 19.15 4.52
CA SER A 18 -10.02 19.39 4.66
C SER A 18 -10.41 19.72 6.09
N VAL A 19 -9.80 19.06 7.08
CA VAL A 19 -10.01 19.34 8.52
C VAL A 19 -9.52 20.74 8.89
N ILE A 20 -8.35 21.15 8.41
CA ILE A 20 -7.80 22.50 8.64
C ILE A 20 -8.73 23.56 8.05
N PHE A 21 -9.21 23.36 6.82
CA PHE A 21 -10.13 24.28 6.17
C PHE A 21 -11.46 24.41 6.92
N PHE A 22 -11.99 23.30 7.44
CA PHE A 22 -13.20 23.30 8.27
C PHE A 22 -13.04 24.17 9.52
N TYR A 23 -11.94 24.01 10.26
CA TYR A 23 -11.66 24.86 11.44
C TYR A 23 -11.43 26.32 11.06
N TYR A 24 -10.75 26.58 9.94
CA TYR A 24 -10.54 27.94 9.43
C TYR A 24 -11.87 28.66 9.18
N LEU A 25 -12.85 28.00 8.55
CA LEU A 25 -14.17 28.59 8.30
C LEU A 25 -14.93 28.93 9.58
N ILE A 26 -14.84 28.07 10.60
CA ILE A 26 -15.43 28.34 11.91
C ILE A 26 -14.82 29.60 12.53
N ILE A 27 -13.49 29.70 12.54
CA ILE A 27 -12.77 30.85 13.10
C ILE A 27 -13.09 32.12 12.31
N ALA A 28 -13.09 32.05 10.97
CA ALA A 28 -13.44 33.17 10.11
C ALA A 28 -14.88 33.67 10.34
N GLN A 29 -15.83 32.76 10.59
CA GLN A 29 -17.20 33.11 10.95
C GLN A 29 -17.25 33.80 12.32
N CYS A 30 -16.47 33.35 13.30
CA CYS A 30 -16.38 34.00 14.62
C CYS A 30 -15.78 35.41 14.55
N ILE A 31 -14.88 35.68 13.60
CA ILE A 31 -14.27 37.01 13.39
C ILE A 31 -15.21 37.96 12.60
N GLY A 32 -16.36 37.47 12.11
CA GLY A 32 -17.38 38.28 11.44
C GLY A 32 -17.26 38.32 9.91
N SER A 33 -16.49 37.41 9.30
CA SER A 33 -16.46 37.27 7.84
C SER A 33 -17.77 36.63 7.35
N PRO A 34 -18.31 37.01 6.17
CA PRO A 34 -19.55 36.46 5.63
C PRO A 34 -19.33 35.06 5.01
N VAL A 35 -18.92 34.08 5.82
CA VAL A 35 -18.70 32.68 5.40
C VAL A 35 -19.82 31.75 5.87
N ALA A 36 -20.97 32.31 6.24
CA ALA A 36 -22.11 31.57 6.79
C ALA A 36 -22.70 30.57 5.79
N LEU A 37 -22.72 30.89 4.49
CA LEU A 37 -23.31 30.01 3.47
C LEU A 37 -22.52 28.69 3.29
N PRO A 38 -21.19 28.69 3.07
CA PRO A 38 -20.39 27.46 3.07
C PRO A 38 -20.51 26.65 4.36
N LEU A 39 -20.49 27.33 5.52
CA LEU A 39 -20.56 26.67 6.83
C LEU A 39 -21.92 25.97 7.03
N LEU A 40 -23.02 26.63 6.64
CA LEU A 40 -24.36 26.07 6.68
C LEU A 40 -24.50 24.85 5.77
N LEU A 41 -23.98 24.93 4.54
CA LEU A 41 -24.02 23.81 3.59
C LEU A 41 -23.24 22.59 4.12
N MET A 42 -22.04 22.81 4.68
CA MET A 42 -21.28 21.73 5.33
C MET A 42 -22.01 21.17 6.56
N ALA A 43 -22.56 22.03 7.41
CA ALA A 43 -23.30 21.57 8.59
C ALA A 43 -24.51 20.72 8.18
N LEU A 44 -25.25 21.13 7.15
CA LEU A 44 -26.42 20.42 6.66
C LEU A 44 -26.06 19.03 6.10
N THR A 45 -24.95 18.90 5.36
CA THR A 45 -24.52 17.59 4.83
C THR A 45 -24.09 16.64 5.95
N PHE A 46 -23.32 17.11 6.94
CA PHE A 46 -22.93 16.27 8.09
C PHE A 46 -24.11 15.87 8.98
N VAL A 47 -25.03 16.82 9.26
CA VAL A 47 -26.24 16.53 10.03
C VAL A 47 -27.12 15.52 9.29
N LEU A 48 -27.27 15.65 7.97
CA LEU A 48 -28.04 14.70 7.16
C LEU A 48 -27.43 13.30 7.20
N GLN A 49 -26.11 13.18 7.06
CA GLN A 49 -25.39 11.90 7.17
C GLN A 49 -25.56 11.27 8.56
N GLY A 50 -25.40 12.06 9.63
CA GLY A 50 -25.59 11.59 11.00
C GLY A 50 -27.03 11.17 11.29
N LEU A 51 -28.01 11.94 10.80
CA LEU A 51 -29.43 11.65 10.94
C LEU A 51 -29.83 10.35 10.25
N MET A 52 -29.29 10.08 9.05
CA MET A 52 -29.51 8.83 8.32
C MET A 52 -29.07 7.61 9.12
N ILE A 53 -27.94 7.70 9.81
CA ILE A 53 -27.43 6.58 10.59
C ILE A 53 -28.21 6.42 11.90
N LEU A 54 -28.59 7.52 12.55
CA LEU A 54 -29.38 7.47 13.79
C LEU A 54 -30.76 6.84 13.55
N LEU A 55 -31.46 7.24 12.48
CA LEU A 55 -32.79 6.71 12.14
C LEU A 55 -32.76 5.22 11.76
N THR A 56 -31.68 4.77 11.12
CA THR A 56 -31.53 3.37 10.69
C THR A 56 -31.25 2.43 11.86
N THR A 57 -30.65 2.94 12.95
CA THR A 57 -30.06 2.08 13.99
C THR A 57 -30.96 2.00 15.23
N GLN A 58 -31.83 0.99 15.30
CA GLN A 58 -32.83 0.87 16.38
C GLN A 58 -32.39 0.06 17.62
N ARG A 59 -31.13 -0.43 17.71
CA ARG A 59 -30.66 -1.17 18.89
C ARG A 59 -29.75 -0.34 19.78
N VAL A 60 -30.02 -0.36 21.08
CA VAL A 60 -29.30 0.41 22.12
C VAL A 60 -27.80 0.05 22.18
N ALA A 61 -27.42 -1.20 21.88
CA ALA A 61 -26.02 -1.61 21.82
C ALA A 61 -25.21 -0.81 20.78
N TYR A 62 -25.82 -0.41 19.66
CA TYR A 62 -25.14 0.41 18.66
C TYR A 62 -24.98 1.88 19.09
N ILE A 63 -25.82 2.37 20.02
CA ILE A 63 -25.67 3.73 20.57
C ILE A 63 -24.37 3.81 21.39
N TYR A 64 -24.07 2.79 22.19
CA TYR A 64 -22.80 2.71 22.92
C TYR A 64 -21.60 2.69 21.97
N TRP A 65 -21.66 1.87 20.91
CA TRP A 65 -20.63 1.83 19.88
C TRP A 65 -20.51 3.14 19.10
N MET A 66 -21.61 3.87 18.92
CA MET A 66 -21.61 5.20 18.31
C MET A 66 -20.82 6.23 19.13
N VAL A 67 -20.86 6.16 20.46
CA VAL A 67 -20.05 7.05 21.31
C VAL A 67 -18.56 6.79 21.12
N ILE A 68 -18.15 5.52 21.13
CA ILE A 68 -16.75 5.13 20.85
C ILE A 68 -16.34 5.61 19.45
N TYR A 69 -17.24 5.46 18.46
CA TYR A 69 -17.00 5.92 17.09
C TYR A 69 -16.80 7.44 17.02
N ILE A 70 -17.64 8.25 17.68
CA ILE A 70 -17.49 9.72 17.72
C ILE A 70 -16.15 10.12 18.34
N LEU A 71 -15.70 9.44 19.39
CA LEU A 71 -14.37 9.69 19.99
C LEU A 71 -13.23 9.28 19.05
N ALA A 72 -13.43 8.27 18.20
CA ALA A 72 -12.45 7.82 17.21
C ALA A 72 -12.38 8.73 15.96
N ILE A 73 -13.46 9.43 15.59
CA ILE A 73 -13.51 10.36 14.44
C ILE A 73 -12.34 11.37 14.43
N PRO A 74 -12.04 12.12 15.50
CA PRO A 74 -10.95 13.10 15.48
C PRO A 74 -9.57 12.43 15.34
N VAL A 75 -9.39 11.26 15.94
CA VAL A 75 -8.16 10.47 15.81
C VAL A 75 -7.98 10.00 14.36
N TRP A 76 -9.05 9.52 13.75
CA TRP A 76 -9.04 9.01 12.38
C TRP A 76 -8.88 10.11 11.33
N ASN A 77 -9.52 11.27 11.50
CA ASN A 77 -9.49 12.33 10.48
C ASN A 77 -8.21 13.18 10.50
N PHE A 78 -7.51 13.24 11.64
CA PHE A 78 -6.36 14.13 11.78
C PHE A 78 -5.06 13.40 12.16
N ILE A 79 -5.08 12.61 13.23
CA ILE A 79 -3.86 12.02 13.79
C ILE A 79 -3.31 10.93 12.86
N MET A 80 -4.17 10.02 12.39
CA MET A 80 -3.76 8.91 11.54
C MET A 80 -3.19 9.38 10.18
N PRO A 81 -3.85 10.29 9.44
CA PRO A 81 -3.30 10.79 8.16
C PRO A 81 -2.01 11.60 8.33
N VAL A 82 -1.90 12.42 9.38
CA VAL A 82 -0.67 13.19 9.67
C VAL A 82 0.48 12.26 10.04
N TYR A 83 0.21 11.22 10.84
CA TYR A 83 1.22 10.23 11.20
C TYR A 83 1.67 9.41 9.98
N ALA A 84 0.71 8.98 9.14
CA ALA A 84 1.01 8.27 7.90
C ALA A 84 1.87 9.14 6.97
N PHE A 85 1.57 10.44 6.86
CA PHE A 85 2.38 11.39 6.08
C PHE A 85 3.80 11.53 6.62
N TRP A 86 3.97 11.63 7.95
CA TRP A 86 5.29 11.75 8.57
C TRP A 86 6.14 10.49 8.39
N ARG A 87 5.49 9.32 8.34
CA ARG A 87 6.15 8.02 8.18
C ARG A 87 6.06 7.47 6.75
N PHE A 88 5.60 8.29 5.80
CA PHE A 88 5.36 7.90 4.41
C PHE A 88 6.67 7.60 3.66
N ASP A 89 7.82 7.98 4.23
CA ASP A 89 9.14 7.85 3.63
C ASP A 89 9.97 6.68 4.19
N ASP A 90 9.45 5.90 5.17
CA ASP A 90 10.15 4.71 5.71
C ASP A 90 10.16 3.52 4.71
N PHE A 91 10.01 3.80 3.42
CA PHE A 91 10.12 2.84 2.34
C PHE A 91 11.56 2.35 2.18
N SER A 92 11.86 1.23 2.81
CA SER A 92 13.09 0.48 2.58
C SER A 92 13.07 -0.27 1.23
N TRP A 93 12.86 0.43 0.12
CA TRP A 93 12.83 -0.13 -1.26
C TRP A 93 14.20 -0.62 -1.78
N GLY A 94 15.15 -0.86 -0.87
CA GLY A 94 16.43 -1.51 -1.13
C GLY A 94 16.86 -2.49 -0.03
N LYS A 95 16.09 -2.68 1.05
CA LYS A 95 16.49 -3.59 2.14
C LYS A 95 16.04 -5.04 1.95
N THR A 96 15.18 -5.32 0.98
CA THR A 96 14.85 -6.68 0.52
C THR A 96 15.68 -7.14 -0.68
N ARG A 97 16.54 -6.27 -1.22
CA ARG A 97 17.62 -6.64 -2.15
C ARG A 97 19.00 -6.36 -1.56
N MET A 98 19.17 -6.60 -0.26
CA MET A 98 20.50 -6.90 0.25
C MET A 98 20.89 -8.29 -0.26
N VAL A 99 21.33 -8.34 -1.51
CA VAL A 99 22.17 -9.42 -2.04
C VAL A 99 23.59 -9.03 -1.65
N GLY A 100 23.90 -9.21 -0.38
CA GLY A 100 25.22 -8.96 0.20
C GLY A 100 25.42 -9.93 1.35
N PRO A 101 26.43 -10.81 1.30
CA PRO A 101 26.59 -11.90 2.27
C PRO A 101 27.21 -11.46 3.61
N GLU A 102 27.11 -10.20 4.04
CA GLU A 102 27.89 -9.73 5.21
C GLU A 102 27.13 -9.05 6.34
N ASP A 103 25.86 -8.65 6.20
CA ASP A 103 25.18 -7.90 7.28
C ASP A 103 23.82 -8.47 7.71
N ALA A 104 23.68 -9.80 7.69
CA ALA A 104 22.64 -10.49 8.43
C ALA A 104 23.25 -11.19 9.66
N LYS A 105 23.56 -10.41 10.70
CA LYS A 105 23.52 -10.90 12.09
C LYS A 105 22.06 -11.17 12.50
N ALA A 106 21.37 -12.00 11.72
CA ALA A 106 20.14 -12.66 12.11
C ALA A 106 20.52 -14.12 12.34
N ASN A 107 20.96 -14.40 13.57
CA ASN A 107 21.19 -15.74 14.10
C ASN A 107 19.86 -16.50 14.15
N PHE A 108 19.35 -16.96 13.02
CA PHE A 108 18.15 -17.78 12.97
C PHE A 108 18.26 -19.01 12.07
N ILE A 109 19.45 -19.30 11.55
CA ILE A 109 19.72 -20.56 10.86
C ILE A 109 21.05 -21.08 11.40
N THR A 110 20.99 -22.23 12.07
CA THR A 110 22.21 -22.92 12.54
C THR A 110 22.90 -23.54 11.32
N GLU A 111 24.23 -23.60 11.28
CA GLU A 111 24.99 -24.22 10.17
C GLU A 111 24.49 -25.64 9.81
N ASP A 112 23.94 -26.37 10.81
CA ASP A 112 23.31 -27.68 10.63
C ASP A 112 22.02 -27.63 9.78
N GLU A 113 21.21 -26.58 9.88
CA GLU A 113 19.99 -26.41 9.07
C GLU A 113 20.32 -26.04 7.62
N ARG A 114 21.48 -25.42 7.39
CA ARG A 114 21.99 -25.12 6.04
C ARG A 114 22.43 -26.38 5.29
N GLN A 115 22.92 -27.40 6.01
CA GLN A 115 23.28 -28.70 5.44
C GLN A 115 22.06 -29.60 5.18
N ALA A 116 20.94 -29.35 5.86
CA ALA A 116 19.69 -30.10 5.70
C ALA A 116 18.82 -29.63 4.51
N LEU A 117 19.16 -28.50 3.88
CA LEU A 117 18.49 -28.04 2.66
C LEU A 117 19.02 -28.85 1.48
N GLU A 118 18.21 -29.78 0.97
CA GLU A 118 18.48 -30.45 -0.30
C GLU A 118 18.82 -29.40 -1.36
N PRO A 119 19.88 -29.60 -2.17
CA PRO A 119 20.24 -28.65 -3.19
C PRO A 119 19.05 -28.48 -4.13
N ILE A 120 18.51 -27.25 -4.18
CA ILE A 120 17.45 -26.88 -5.10
C ILE A 120 17.93 -27.31 -6.49
N PRO A 121 17.21 -28.19 -7.21
CA PRO A 121 17.66 -28.69 -8.48
C PRO A 121 17.77 -27.53 -9.46
N LEU A 122 19.00 -27.12 -9.77
CA LEU A 122 19.32 -26.07 -10.74
C LEU A 122 19.23 -26.65 -12.16
N MET A 123 18.08 -27.21 -12.50
CA MET A 123 17.84 -27.66 -13.87
C MET A 123 17.25 -26.51 -14.67
N ARG A 124 17.86 -26.18 -15.81
CA ARG A 124 17.30 -25.16 -16.70
C ARG A 124 16.02 -25.73 -17.31
N TRP A 125 15.03 -24.88 -17.52
CA TRP A 125 13.75 -25.29 -18.11
C TRP A 125 13.89 -26.05 -19.44
N LYS A 126 14.88 -25.68 -20.27
CA LYS A 126 15.18 -26.37 -21.53
C LYS A 126 15.59 -27.84 -21.32
N ASP A 127 16.39 -28.08 -20.29
CA ASP A 127 16.91 -29.42 -19.98
C ASP A 127 15.78 -30.29 -19.38
N TRP A 128 14.94 -29.72 -18.52
CA TRP A 128 13.75 -30.39 -17.99
C TRP A 128 12.76 -30.79 -19.10
N MET A 129 12.48 -29.90 -20.06
CA MET A 129 11.62 -30.22 -21.19
C MET A 129 12.20 -31.34 -22.06
N ARG A 130 13.52 -31.35 -22.28
CA ARG A 130 14.20 -32.39 -23.06
C ARG A 130 14.02 -33.77 -22.41
N ASP A 131 14.18 -33.83 -21.09
CA ASP A 131 14.16 -35.09 -20.36
C ASP A 131 12.73 -35.63 -20.15
N ASN A 132 11.75 -34.73 -19.97
CA ASN A 132 10.37 -35.13 -19.63
C ASN A 132 9.41 -35.20 -20.83
N LEU A 133 9.64 -34.43 -21.90
CA LEU A 133 8.73 -34.39 -23.06
C LEU A 133 9.27 -35.19 -24.27
N GLY A 134 10.45 -35.79 -24.16
CA GLY A 134 11.02 -36.61 -25.23
C GLY A 134 11.26 -35.85 -26.54
N LEU A 135 11.36 -34.51 -26.47
CA LEU A 135 11.66 -33.64 -27.60
C LEU A 135 13.13 -33.77 -27.98
N ASN A 136 13.49 -34.94 -28.52
CA ASN A 136 14.81 -35.20 -29.09
C ASN A 136 14.89 -34.65 -30.53
N ASP A 137 14.51 -33.39 -30.73
CA ASP A 137 14.73 -32.67 -31.99
C ASP A 137 15.95 -31.74 -31.84
N SER A 138 17.11 -32.33 -31.56
CA SER A 138 18.40 -31.66 -31.59
C SER A 138 18.95 -31.48 -33.01
N HIS A 139 18.11 -31.55 -34.04
CA HIS A 139 18.56 -31.49 -35.43
C HIS A 139 18.10 -30.24 -36.21
N ILE A 140 17.24 -29.41 -35.61
CA ILE A 140 16.62 -28.26 -36.31
C ILE A 140 17.30 -26.91 -35.95
N TRP A 141 17.93 -26.80 -34.78
CA TRP A 141 18.51 -25.53 -34.31
C TRP A 141 20.02 -25.41 -34.45
N ASP A 142 20.74 -26.54 -34.44
CA ASP A 142 22.21 -26.55 -34.56
C ASP A 142 22.66 -26.26 -36.00
N THR A 143 21.85 -26.63 -37.00
CA THR A 143 22.15 -26.36 -38.42
C THR A 143 22.02 -24.89 -38.81
N GLN A 144 21.25 -24.09 -38.07
CA GLN A 144 21.10 -22.64 -38.32
C GLN A 144 22.16 -21.79 -37.63
N GLN A 145 22.71 -22.25 -36.49
CA GLN A 145 23.76 -21.51 -35.78
C GLN A 145 25.15 -21.72 -36.36
N ASP A 146 25.44 -22.90 -36.92
CA ASP A 146 26.72 -23.16 -37.58
C ASP A 146 26.80 -22.48 -38.96
N GLN A 147 25.71 -22.46 -39.75
CA GLN A 147 25.70 -21.75 -41.04
C GLN A 147 25.96 -20.24 -40.93
N HIS A 148 25.61 -19.60 -39.81
CA HIS A 148 25.88 -18.17 -39.61
C HIS A 148 27.30 -17.90 -39.09
N ARG A 149 28.00 -18.92 -38.58
CA ARG A 149 29.36 -18.80 -38.05
C ARG A 149 30.44 -19.05 -39.12
N ASP A 150 30.07 -19.69 -40.22
CA ASP A 150 31.00 -20.05 -41.32
C ASP A 150 31.11 -18.97 -42.41
N HIS A 151 30.36 -17.87 -42.29
CA HIS A 151 30.32 -16.78 -43.29
C HIS A 151 30.77 -15.40 -42.75
N VAL A 152 31.58 -15.37 -41.67
CA VAL A 152 32.29 -14.15 -41.20
C VAL A 152 33.75 -14.45 -40.95
#